data_AF-A0A160VFZ3-F1
#
_entry.id   AF-A0A160VFZ3-F1
#
_cell.length_a   1.000
_cell.length_b   1.000
_cell.length_c   1.000
_cell.angle_alpha   90.00
_cell.angle_beta   90.00
_cell.angle_gamma   90.00
#
_symmetry.space_group_name_H-M   'P 1'
#
loop_
_entity.id
_entity.type
_entity.pdbx_description
1 polymer ?
#
loop_
_entity_poly.entity_id
_entity_poly.type
_entity_poly.pdbx_seq_one_letter_code
_entity_poly.pdbx_strand_id
1 'polypeptide(L)'
;MSLSVNGRRALRFLIILPEHATQSELAKRFVFSMRNALGPEGINQIRILGPANVGNLINLEDFQDFILYSETDLNRWGLPGKELIWTCQRIKVDAVLDLNQEFAPISATICSKIIAPLKVGFFSDEGENYYNIMIQRYGTDLVESGFKEIFQILGIG
;
A
#
# COMPACT_ATOMS: atom_id res chain seq x y z
N MET A 1 0.58 9.43 19.16
CA MET A 1 -0.78 9.98 18.93
C MET A 1 -1.31 9.23 17.72
N SER A 2 -2.37 8.42 17.83
CA SER A 2 -2.92 7.72 16.65
C SER A 2 -3.78 8.69 15.84
N LEU A 3 -3.58 8.74 14.53
CA LEU A 3 -4.37 9.57 13.65
C LEU A 3 -5.59 8.75 13.22
N SER A 4 -6.64 8.82 14.04
CA SER A 4 -7.93 8.24 13.71
C SER A 4 -8.58 9.00 12.55
N VAL A 5 -9.19 8.30 11.61
CA VAL A 5 -10.08 8.91 10.62
C VAL A 5 -11.32 9.40 11.39
N ASN A 6 -11.44 10.71 11.62
CA ASN A 6 -12.56 11.33 12.34
C ASN A 6 -12.88 10.71 13.73
N GLY A 7 -11.87 10.28 14.49
CA GLY A 7 -12.08 9.62 15.79
C GLY A 7 -12.29 8.10 15.71
N ARG A 8 -12.25 7.49 14.52
CA ARG A 8 -12.38 6.04 14.30
C ARG A 8 -11.09 5.39 13.78
N ARG A 9 -10.81 4.17 14.27
CA ARG A 9 -9.70 3.32 13.82
C ARG A 9 -9.91 2.94 12.35
N ALA A 10 -8.85 2.95 11.54
CA ALA A 10 -8.90 2.39 10.19
C ALA A 10 -9.17 0.88 10.29
N LEU A 11 -10.16 0.37 9.55
CA LEU A 11 -10.53 -1.04 9.62
C LEU A 11 -10.14 -1.76 8.33
N ARG A 12 -10.35 -1.12 7.17
CA ARG A 12 -10.06 -1.69 5.84
C ARG A 12 -8.84 -1.03 5.23
N PHE A 13 -7.89 -1.85 4.79
CA PHE A 13 -6.60 -1.42 4.27
C PHE A 13 -6.43 -1.86 2.83
N LEU A 14 -5.90 -0.97 1.99
CA LEU A 14 -5.28 -1.35 0.73
C LEU A 14 -3.77 -1.25 0.89
N ILE A 15 -3.05 -2.35 0.73
CA ILE A 15 -1.60 -2.36 0.63
C ILE A 15 -1.23 -2.37 -0.85
N ILE A 16 -0.47 -1.37 -1.30
CA ILE A 16 0.09 -1.34 -2.65
C ILE A 16 1.55 -1.80 -2.58
N LEU A 17 1.84 -2.90 -3.28
CA LEU A 17 3.18 -3.47 -3.36
C LEU A 17 4.08 -2.60 -4.24
N PRO A 18 5.41 -2.65 -4.04
CA PRO A 18 6.34 -1.90 -4.86
C PRO A 18 6.27 -2.28 -6.34
N GLU A 19 6.52 -1.31 -7.22
CA GLU A 19 6.60 -1.53 -8.68
C GLU A 19 7.83 -2.37 -9.07
N HIS A 20 8.88 -2.34 -8.24
CA HIS A 20 10.15 -3.02 -8.49
C HIS A 20 10.42 -4.14 -7.49
N ALA A 21 10.78 -5.31 -8.02
CA ALA A 21 11.08 -6.50 -7.22
C ALA A 21 12.29 -6.35 -6.28
N THR A 22 13.17 -5.37 -6.50
CA THR A 22 14.28 -5.05 -5.58
C THR A 22 13.78 -4.63 -4.19
N GLN A 23 12.52 -4.20 -4.07
CA GLN A 23 11.88 -3.79 -2.82
C GLN A 23 10.94 -4.87 -2.25
N SER A 24 10.85 -6.06 -2.86
CA SER A 24 9.87 -7.09 -2.51
C SER A 24 10.07 -7.67 -1.10
N GLU A 25 11.33 -7.83 -0.67
CA GLU A 25 11.64 -8.39 0.65
C GLU A 25 11.15 -7.48 1.79
N LEU A 26 11.27 -6.16 1.58
CA LEU A 26 10.75 -5.21 2.54
C LEU A 26 9.22 -5.23 2.58
N ALA A 27 8.59 -5.20 1.41
CA ALA A 27 7.13 -5.27 1.30
C ALA A 27 6.58 -6.56 1.92
N LYS A 28 7.28 -7.68 1.73
CA LYS A 28 6.99 -8.96 2.37
C LYS A 28 6.94 -8.83 3.88
N ARG A 29 8.00 -8.29 4.50
CA ARG A 29 8.06 -8.06 5.95
C ARG A 29 6.91 -7.19 6.44
N PHE A 30 6.60 -6.11 5.74
CA PHE A 30 5.47 -5.25 6.07
C PHE A 30 4.14 -6.00 6.08
N VAL A 31 3.84 -6.72 5.00
CA VAL A 31 2.61 -7.49 4.83
C VAL A 31 2.48 -8.54 5.94
N PHE A 32 3.56 -9.25 6.28
CA PHE A 32 3.58 -10.19 7.40
C PHE A 32 3.35 -9.51 8.74
N SER A 33 3.98 -8.37 9.00
CA SER A 33 3.76 -7.61 10.24
C SER A 33 2.32 -7.12 10.36
N MET A 34 1.73 -6.58 9.27
CA MET A 34 0.33 -6.16 9.23
C MET A 34 -0.61 -7.33 9.53
N ARG A 35 -0.39 -8.47 8.88
CA ARG A 35 -1.17 -9.70 9.12
C ARG A 35 -1.10 -10.12 10.58
N ASN A 36 0.11 -10.19 11.16
CA ASN A 36 0.29 -10.62 12.53
C ASN A 36 -0.36 -9.67 13.53
N ALA A 37 -0.29 -8.35 13.28
CA ALA A 37 -0.86 -7.34 14.17
C ALA A 37 -2.40 -7.25 14.10
N LEU A 38 -2.99 -7.59 12.95
CA LEU A 38 -4.46 -7.64 12.81
C LEU A 38 -5.07 -8.97 13.27
N GLY A 39 -4.26 -10.04 13.34
CA GLY A 39 -4.71 -11.39 13.68
C GLY A 39 -5.59 -12.03 12.60
N PRO A 40 -6.09 -13.25 12.84
CA PRO A 40 -6.83 -14.04 11.85
C PRO A 40 -8.09 -13.37 11.31
N GLU A 41 -8.86 -12.69 12.17
CA GLU A 41 -10.10 -12.00 11.77
C GLU A 41 -9.86 -10.75 10.94
N GLY A 42 -8.72 -10.08 11.15
CA GLY A 42 -8.41 -8.82 10.48
C GLY A 42 -7.77 -8.98 9.10
N ILE A 43 -7.35 -10.19 8.71
CA ILE A 43 -6.75 -10.45 7.39
C ILE A 43 -7.75 -10.19 6.25
N ASN A 44 -9.04 -10.44 6.48
CA ASN A 44 -10.13 -10.17 5.53
C ASN A 44 -10.35 -8.67 5.30
N GLN A 45 -9.72 -7.81 6.12
CA GLN A 45 -9.77 -6.36 5.95
C GLN A 45 -8.60 -5.82 5.12
N ILE A 46 -7.62 -6.67 4.76
CA ILE A 46 -6.49 -6.31 3.92
C ILE A 46 -6.81 -6.70 2.48
N ARG A 47 -6.82 -5.71 1.60
CA ARG A 47 -6.70 -5.91 0.15
C ARG A 47 -5.27 -5.64 -0.29
N ILE A 48 -4.73 -6.45 -1.18
CA ILE A 48 -3.39 -6.26 -1.77
C ILE A 48 -3.52 -5.86 -3.24
N LEU A 49 -2.70 -4.93 -3.69
CA LEU A 49 -2.60 -4.51 -5.08
C LEU A 49 -1.14 -4.41 -5.48
N GLY A 50 -0.74 -4.92 -6.63
CA GLY A 50 0.63 -4.74 -7.09
C GLY A 50 1.01 -5.51 -8.34
N PRO A 51 2.26 -5.39 -8.79
CA PRO A 51 2.77 -6.18 -9.90
C PRO A 51 2.74 -7.68 -9.59
N ALA A 52 2.35 -8.50 -10.57
CA ALA A 52 2.30 -9.96 -10.41
C ALA A 52 3.67 -10.57 -10.06
N ASN A 53 4.75 -10.07 -10.64
CA ASN A 53 6.11 -10.51 -10.32
C ASN A 53 6.50 -10.24 -8.84
N VAL A 54 6.01 -9.15 -8.23
CA VAL A 54 6.25 -8.84 -6.82
C VAL A 54 5.29 -9.61 -5.92
N GLY A 55 4.00 -9.68 -6.27
CA GLY A 55 3.01 -10.45 -5.52
C GLY A 55 3.39 -11.93 -5.38
N ASN A 56 3.92 -12.53 -6.45
CA ASN A 56 4.40 -13.92 -6.44
C ASN A 56 5.57 -14.17 -5.48
N LEU A 57 6.33 -13.14 -5.09
CA LEU A 57 7.43 -13.26 -4.13
C LEU A 57 6.99 -13.17 -2.66
N ILE A 58 5.78 -12.63 -2.40
CA ILE A 58 5.30 -12.35 -1.04
C ILE A 58 4.52 -13.53 -0.43
N ASN A 59 4.14 -14.52 -1.24
CA ASN A 59 3.16 -15.57 -0.92
C ASN A 59 1.85 -14.99 -0.36
N LEU A 60 0.88 -14.77 -1.24
CA LEU A 60 -0.40 -14.15 -0.91
C LEU A 60 -1.50 -15.16 -0.54
N GLU A 61 -1.18 -16.44 -0.34
CA GLU A 61 -2.16 -17.52 -0.09
C GLU A 61 -3.11 -17.24 1.08
N ASP A 62 -2.64 -16.53 2.11
CA ASP A 62 -3.47 -16.17 3.27
C ASP A 62 -4.45 -15.02 2.98
N PHE A 63 -4.25 -14.27 1.90
CA PHE A 63 -5.06 -13.09 1.57
C PHE A 63 -6.16 -13.46 0.56
N GLN A 64 -7.40 -13.19 0.93
CA GLN A 64 -8.57 -13.53 0.10
C GLN A 64 -8.87 -12.49 -0.99
N ASP A 65 -8.26 -11.31 -0.91
CA ASP A 65 -8.59 -10.16 -1.75
C ASP A 65 -7.31 -9.49 -2.27
N PHE A 66 -6.92 -9.83 -3.49
CA PHE A 66 -5.77 -9.22 -4.15
C PHE A 66 -6.02 -8.95 -5.63
N ILE A 67 -5.37 -7.91 -6.14
CA ILE A 67 -5.34 -7.56 -7.56
C ILE A 67 -3.88 -7.53 -7.98
N LEU A 68 -3.48 -8.46 -8.85
CA LEU A 68 -2.16 -8.46 -9.44
C LEU A 68 -2.24 -7.99 -10.89
N TYR A 69 -1.39 -7.05 -11.26
CA TYR A 69 -1.30 -6.53 -12.62
C TYR A 69 0.04 -6.90 -13.26
N SER A 70 0.07 -6.91 -14.59
CA SER A 70 1.28 -7.12 -15.38
C SER A 70 1.39 -6.02 -16.45
N GLU A 71 2.39 -6.12 -17.32
CA GLU A 71 2.58 -5.16 -18.42
C GLU A 71 1.36 -5.09 -19.35
N THR A 72 0.57 -6.16 -19.48
CA THR A 72 -0.65 -6.16 -20.32
C THR A 72 -1.77 -5.29 -19.77
N ASP A 73 -1.72 -4.98 -18.48
CA ASP A 73 -2.68 -4.11 -17.80
C ASP A 73 -2.28 -2.63 -17.87
N LEU A 74 -1.11 -2.34 -18.44
CA LEU A 74 -0.60 -0.99 -18.63
C LEU A 74 -0.93 -0.47 -20.03
N ASN A 75 -1.04 0.85 -20.14
CA ASN A 75 -1.18 1.54 -21.41
C ASN A 75 0.20 1.79 -22.04
N ARG A 76 0.22 2.33 -23.27
CA ARG A 76 1.46 2.60 -24.03
C ARG A 76 2.47 3.53 -23.36
N TRP A 77 2.08 4.23 -22.29
CA TRP A 77 2.94 5.11 -21.50
C TRP A 77 3.50 4.43 -20.24
N GLY A 78 3.27 3.12 -20.08
CA GLY A 78 3.66 2.38 -18.87
C GLY A 78 2.81 2.69 -17.63
N LEU A 79 1.70 3.43 -17.80
CA LEU A 79 0.76 3.77 -16.73
C LEU A 79 -0.42 2.79 -16.70
N PRO A 80 -1.19 2.71 -15.59
CA PRO A 80 -2.38 1.86 -15.52
C PRO A 80 -3.31 2.04 -16.72
N GLY A 81 -3.71 0.92 -17.32
CA GLY A 81 -4.72 0.85 -18.36
C GLY A 81 -6.11 1.14 -17.83
N LYS A 82 -7.08 1.32 -18.75
CA LYS A 82 -8.46 1.69 -18.40
C LYS A 82 -9.12 0.66 -17.49
N GLU A 83 -8.96 -0.64 -17.76
CA GLU A 83 -9.56 -1.71 -16.97
C GLU A 83 -8.98 -1.79 -15.56
N LEU A 84 -7.67 -1.63 -15.42
CA LEU A 84 -7.01 -1.58 -14.12
C LEU A 84 -7.51 -0.37 -13.31
N ILE A 85 -7.56 0.81 -13.93
CA ILE A 85 -8.13 2.01 -13.30
C ILE A 85 -9.59 1.81 -12.90
N TRP A 86 -10.40 1.23 -13.78
CA TRP A 86 -11.81 1.00 -13.56
C TRP A 86 -12.05 0.04 -12.38
N THR A 87 -11.19 -0.96 -12.25
CA THR A 87 -11.16 -1.89 -11.10
C THR A 87 -10.75 -1.17 -9.82
N CYS A 88 -9.62 -0.46 -9.82
CA CYS A 88 -9.05 0.16 -8.63
C CYS A 88 -9.91 1.30 -8.07
N GLN A 89 -10.50 2.17 -8.90
CA GLN A 89 -11.27 3.33 -8.44
C GLN A 89 -12.52 2.96 -7.61
N ARG A 90 -12.96 1.70 -7.67
CA ARG A 90 -14.09 1.19 -6.89
C ARG A 90 -13.71 0.63 -5.52
N ILE A 91 -12.42 0.49 -5.25
CA ILE A 91 -11.94 0.03 -3.94
C ILE A 91 -12.43 1.02 -2.87
N LYS A 92 -13.03 0.48 -1.81
CA LYS A 92 -13.50 1.23 -0.64
C LYS A 92 -12.73 0.78 0.58
N VAL A 93 -11.75 1.58 0.96
CA VAL A 93 -10.86 1.34 2.11
C VAL A 93 -10.75 2.61 2.95
N ASP A 94 -10.35 2.43 4.21
CA ASP A 94 -10.17 3.54 5.14
C ASP A 94 -8.73 4.08 5.05
N ALA A 95 -7.78 3.21 4.68
CA ALA A 95 -6.38 3.56 4.49
C ALA A 95 -5.78 2.89 3.24
N VAL A 96 -4.98 3.64 2.48
CA VAL A 96 -4.07 3.14 1.44
C VAL A 96 -2.64 3.24 1.98
N LEU A 97 -1.89 2.16 1.86
CA LEU A 97 -0.51 2.02 2.30
C LEU A 97 0.36 1.70 1.08
N ASP A 98 1.03 2.71 0.54
CA ASP A 98 1.93 2.57 -0.58
C ASP A 98 3.34 2.21 -0.10
N LEU A 99 3.80 1.01 -0.46
CA LEU A 99 5.08 0.48 -0.01
C LEU A 99 6.24 0.81 -0.95
N ASN A 100 6.00 1.57 -2.02
CA ASN A 100 7.09 2.05 -2.86
C ASN A 100 8.02 2.94 -2.05
N GLN A 101 9.28 2.55 -1.96
CA GLN A 101 10.34 3.35 -1.36
C GLN A 101 10.81 4.46 -2.29
N GLU A 102 10.14 4.81 -3.36
CA GLU A 102 10.53 5.91 -4.23
C GLU A 102 9.26 6.33 -4.95
N PHE A 103 9.28 7.50 -5.59
CA PHE A 103 8.12 7.88 -6.37
C PHE A 103 7.86 6.83 -7.46
N ALA A 104 6.63 6.32 -7.48
CA ALA A 104 6.23 5.18 -8.30
C ALA A 104 4.99 5.57 -9.11
N PRO A 105 5.11 5.78 -10.44
CA PRO A 105 4.09 6.45 -11.24
C PRO A 105 2.82 5.60 -11.42
N ILE A 106 2.93 4.27 -11.47
CA ILE A 106 1.77 3.38 -11.58
C ILE A 106 0.97 3.46 -10.28
N SER A 107 1.65 3.32 -9.13
CA SER A 107 1.03 3.40 -7.81
C SER A 107 0.43 4.79 -7.55
N ALA A 108 1.15 5.87 -7.84
CA ALA A 108 0.66 7.23 -7.71
C ALA A 108 -0.60 7.47 -8.54
N THR A 109 -0.62 6.97 -9.80
CA THR A 109 -1.79 7.06 -10.67
C THR A 109 -2.99 6.33 -10.07
N ILE A 110 -2.80 5.10 -9.56
CA ILE A 110 -3.84 4.34 -8.88
C ILE A 110 -4.33 5.07 -7.62
N CYS A 111 -3.41 5.51 -6.75
CA CYS A 111 -3.70 6.26 -5.52
C CYS A 111 -4.53 7.51 -5.80
N SER A 112 -4.29 8.20 -6.91
CA SER A 112 -5.08 9.37 -7.31
C SER A 112 -6.55 9.06 -7.60
N LYS A 113 -6.88 7.81 -7.99
CA LYS A 113 -8.24 7.38 -8.32
C LYS A 113 -8.99 6.75 -7.16
N ILE A 114 -8.27 6.28 -6.15
CA ILE A 114 -8.88 5.69 -4.96
C ILE A 114 -9.25 6.79 -3.98
N ILE A 115 -10.50 6.78 -3.51
CA ILE A 115 -10.97 7.69 -2.47
C ILE A 115 -10.80 6.97 -1.13
N ALA A 116 -9.79 7.41 -0.36
CA ALA A 116 -9.52 6.92 0.99
C ALA A 116 -9.18 8.12 1.89
N PRO A 117 -9.69 8.17 3.13
CA PRO A 117 -9.37 9.23 4.09
C PRO A 117 -7.89 9.28 4.46
N LEU A 118 -7.22 8.12 4.49
CA LEU A 118 -5.81 8.02 4.79
C LEU A 118 -5.06 7.43 3.57
N LYS A 119 -4.01 8.11 3.12
CA LYS A 119 -3.10 7.65 2.08
C LYS A 119 -1.68 7.89 2.57
N VAL A 120 -1.02 6.79 2.92
CA VAL A 120 0.34 6.80 3.45
C VAL A 120 1.29 6.31 2.37
N GLY A 121 2.36 7.06 2.13
CA GLY A 121 3.48 6.67 1.27
C GLY A 121 4.81 7.04 1.91
N PHE A 122 5.92 6.69 1.27
CA PHE A 122 7.22 7.20 1.67
C PHE A 122 7.48 8.58 1.05
N PHE A 123 8.25 9.40 1.76
CA PHE A 123 8.56 10.76 1.31
C PHE A 123 9.25 10.77 -0.06
N SER A 124 8.73 11.63 -0.94
CA SER A 124 9.27 12.07 -2.24
C SER A 124 8.61 13.40 -2.58
N ASP A 125 9.29 14.27 -3.32
CA ASP A 125 8.76 15.60 -3.68
C ASP A 125 7.46 15.47 -4.50
N GLU A 126 7.39 14.50 -5.42
CA GLU A 126 6.21 14.23 -6.24
C GLU A 126 5.04 13.64 -5.44
N GLY A 127 5.35 12.88 -4.38
CA GLY A 127 4.39 12.14 -3.54
C GLY A 127 3.40 13.03 -2.79
N GLU A 128 3.75 14.30 -2.53
CA GLU A 128 2.89 15.29 -1.86
C GLU A 128 1.52 15.48 -2.52
N ASN A 129 1.43 15.22 -3.83
CA ASN A 129 0.19 15.33 -4.58
C ASN A 129 -0.74 14.11 -4.43
N TYR A 130 -0.25 13.01 -3.84
CA TYR A 130 -0.92 11.71 -3.83
C TYR A 130 -1.19 11.17 -2.43
N TYR A 131 -0.33 11.50 -1.47
CA TYR A 131 -0.41 11.02 -0.09
C TYR A 131 -0.66 12.18 0.88
N ASN A 132 -1.49 11.94 1.89
CA ASN A 132 -1.73 12.93 2.95
C ASN A 132 -0.90 12.67 4.21
N ILE A 133 -0.21 11.53 4.26
CA ILE A 133 0.82 11.23 5.24
C ILE A 133 2.01 10.67 4.47
N MET A 134 3.20 11.19 4.76
CA MET A 134 4.45 10.70 4.18
C MET A 134 5.43 10.33 5.28
N ILE A 135 5.96 9.11 5.19
CA ILE A 135 6.93 8.58 6.14
C ILE A 135 8.33 8.94 5.67
N GLN A 136 9.10 9.61 6.52
CA GLN A 136 10.49 9.95 6.22
C GLN A 136 11.41 8.74 6.44
N ARG A 137 12.43 8.63 5.60
CA ARG A 137 13.49 7.61 5.73
C ARG A 137 14.74 8.28 6.28
N TYR A 138 15.22 7.82 7.43
CA TYR A 138 16.53 8.26 7.94
C TYR A 138 17.52 7.08 7.94
N GLY A 139 18.13 6.74 6.82
CA GLY A 139 19.16 5.67 6.78
C GLY A 139 18.62 4.23 6.91
N THR A 140 19.54 3.25 6.96
CA THR A 140 19.26 1.83 6.72
C THR A 140 18.49 1.10 7.84
N ASP A 141 18.63 1.53 9.09
CA ASP A 141 17.93 0.92 10.24
C ASP A 141 16.47 1.42 10.39
N LEU A 142 16.05 2.40 9.57
CA LEU A 142 14.80 3.12 9.79
C LEU A 142 13.58 2.59 9.06
N VAL A 143 13.73 1.57 8.23
CA VAL A 143 12.57 1.06 7.48
C VAL A 143 11.57 0.36 8.40
N GLU A 144 12.04 -0.41 9.38
CA GLU A 144 11.17 -0.97 10.43
C GLU A 144 10.61 0.11 11.36
N SER A 145 11.34 1.21 11.56
CA SER A 145 10.83 2.35 12.32
C SER A 145 9.69 3.07 11.59
N GLY A 146 9.76 3.16 10.25
CA GLY A 146 8.68 3.67 9.42
C GLY A 146 7.44 2.77 9.48
N PHE A 147 7.63 1.44 9.55
CA PHE A 147 6.51 0.52 9.76
C PHE A 147 5.85 0.72 11.11
N LYS A 148 6.65 0.93 12.16
CA LYS A 148 6.14 1.26 13.49
C LYS A 148 5.36 2.57 13.49
N GLU A 149 5.84 3.59 12.77
CA GLU A 149 5.12 4.85 12.60
C GLU A 149 3.77 4.64 11.89
N ILE A 150 3.74 3.86 10.81
CA ILE A 150 2.50 3.47 10.14
C ILE A 150 1.55 2.78 11.12
N PHE A 151 2.00 1.78 11.88
CA PHE A 151 1.15 1.10 12.87
C PHE A 151 0.58 2.05 13.92
N GLN A 152 1.40 2.98 14.42
CA GLN A 152 0.95 4.00 15.38
C GLN A 152 -0.12 4.92 14.77
N ILE A 153 0.07 5.34 13.52
CA ILE A 153 -0.90 6.16 12.77
C ILE A 153 -2.22 5.40 12.62
N LEU A 154 -2.15 4.12 12.24
CA LEU A 154 -3.32 3.24 12.04
C LEU A 154 -3.99 2.82 13.36
N GLY A 155 -3.37 3.06 14.51
CA GLY A 155 -3.85 2.59 15.82
C GLY A 155 -3.83 1.07 15.93
N ILE A 156 -2.85 0.43 15.28
CA ILE A 156 -2.57 -1.00 15.36
C ILE A 156 -1.42 -1.16 16.38
N GLY A 157 -1.60 -2.03 17.37
CA GLY A 157 -0.65 -2.28 18.46
C GLY A 157 -0.45 -3.75 18.68
#